data_AF-A0A962WCK1-F1
#
_entry.id   AF-A0A962WCK1-F1
#
_cell.length_a   1.000
_cell.length_b   1.000
_cell.length_c   1.000
_cell.angle_alpha   90.00
_cell.angle_beta   90.00
_cell.angle_gamma   90.00
#
_symmetry.space_group_name_H-M   'P 1'
#
loop_
_entity.id
_entity.type
_entity.pdbx_description
1 polymer ?
#
loop_
_entity_poly.entity_id
_entity_poly.type
_entity_poly.pdbx_seq_one_letter_code
_entity_poly.pdbx_strand_id
1 'polypeptide(L)' 'MLLALVAWLLPIILIARSDRTEGGEKLLWVLVTLFVSWFAWILYLLVAPIGEKLKKI' A
#
# COMPACT_ATOMS: atom_id res chain seq x y z
N MET A 1 17.49 1.66 6.25
CA MET A 1 16.06 1.73 6.64
C MET A 1 15.37 3.00 6.16
N LEU A 2 15.90 4.20 6.44
CA LEU A 2 15.32 5.47 5.96
C LEU A 2 15.12 5.56 4.43
N LEU A 3 16.11 5.13 3.63
CA LEU A 3 16.01 5.12 2.16
C LEU A 3 14.85 4.25 1.65
N ALA A 4 14.57 3.13 2.31
CA ALA A 4 13.46 2.25 1.94
C ALA A 4 12.10 2.90 2.23
N LEU A 5 11.99 3.61 3.36
CA LEU A 5 10.80 4.40 3.71
C LEU A 5 10.55 5.52 2.69
N VAL A 6 11.61 6.23 2.26
CA VAL A 6 11.50 7.28 1.25
C VAL A 6 11.11 6.69 -0.12
N ALA A 7 11.74 5.59 -0.53
CA ALA A 7 11.40 4.90 -1.78
C ALA A 7 9.96 4.38 -1.77
N TRP A 8 9.47 3.93 -0.61
CA TRP A 8 8.11 3.44 -0.43
C TRP A 8 7.05 4.55 -0.45
N LEU A 9 7.35 5.74 0.07
CA LEU A 9 6.46 6.92 0.01
C LEU A 9 6.56 7.71 -1.29
N LEU A 10 7.65 7.54 -2.06
CA LEU A 10 7.91 8.23 -3.32
C LEU A 10 6.72 8.24 -4.29
N PRO A 11 6.06 7.10 -4.60
CA PRO A 11 4.93 7.11 -5.54
C PRO A 11 3.77 7.97 -5.06
N ILE A 12 3.49 8.01 -3.76
CA ILE A 12 2.42 8.83 -3.18
C ILE A 12 2.78 10.32 -3.34
N ILE A 13 4.03 10.68 -3.06
CA ILE A 13 4.52 12.06 -3.19
C ILE A 13 4.51 12.52 -4.66
N LEU A 14 4.89 11.64 -5.58
CA LEU A 14 4.89 11.91 -7.02
C LEU A 14 3.48 12.18 -7.54
N ILE A 15 2.49 11.38 -7.13
CA ILE A 15 1.09 11.60 -7.49
C ILE A 15 0.58 12.90 -6.87
N ALA A 16 0.88 13.15 -5.60
CA ALA A 16 0.43 14.36 -4.90
C ALA A 16 1.00 15.65 -5.52
N ARG A 17 2.26 15.65 -5.97
CA ARG A 17 2.90 16.80 -6.64
C ARG A 17 2.62 16.89 -8.14
N SER A 18 2.06 15.86 -8.76
CA SER A 18 1.82 15.89 -10.19
C SER A 18 0.69 16.85 -10.55
N ASP A 19 0.94 17.73 -11.53
CA ASP A 19 -0.08 18.54 -12.20
C ASP A 19 -0.85 17.76 -13.28
N ARG A 20 -0.55 16.46 -13.45
CA ARG A 20 -1.21 15.59 -14.45
C ARG A 20 -2.66 15.22 -14.06
N THR A 21 -3.01 15.34 -12.80
CA THR A 21 -4.32 14.94 -12.24
C THR A 21 -4.79 16.00 -11.25
N GLU A 22 -6.06 16.41 -11.30
CA GLU A 22 -6.61 17.44 -10.43
C GLU A 22 -7.81 16.93 -9.62
N GLY A 23 -8.13 17.62 -8.52
CA GLY A 23 -9.32 17.39 -7.71
C GLY A 23 -9.53 15.94 -7.27
N GLY A 24 -10.69 15.37 -7.61
CA GLY A 24 -11.11 14.02 -7.19
C GLY A 24 -10.30 12.90 -7.82
N GLU A 25 -9.79 13.07 -9.05
CA GLU A 25 -8.97 12.05 -9.72
C GLU A 25 -7.63 11.85 -9.00
N LYS A 26 -7.00 12.93 -8.55
CA LYS A 26 -5.77 12.84 -7.73
C LYS A 26 -6.01 12.04 -6.45
N LEU A 27 -7.15 12.27 -5.80
CA LEU A 27 -7.51 11.57 -4.57
C LEU A 27 -7.71 10.06 -4.80
N LEU A 28 -8.33 9.70 -5.92
CA LEU A 28 -8.50 8.30 -6.33
C LEU A 28 -7.14 7.63 -6.58
N TRP A 29 -6.23 8.29 -7.29
CA TRP A 29 -4.89 7.73 -7.58
C TRP A 29 -4.04 7.54 -6.33
N VAL A 30 -4.11 8.48 -5.37
CA VAL A 30 -3.46 8.32 -4.06
C VAL A 30 -4.05 7.15 -3.30
N LEU A 31 -5.38 7.02 -3.27
CA LEU A 31 -6.07 5.93 -2.58
C LEU A 31 -5.72 4.57 -3.18
N VAL A 32 -5.76 4.42 -4.50
CA VAL A 32 -5.39 3.18 -5.20
C VAL A 32 -3.93 2.81 -4.91
N THR A 33 -3.03 3.79 -4.98
CA THR A 33 -1.60 3.58 -4.72
C THR A 33 -1.33 3.14 -3.28
N LEU A 34 -2.04 3.74 -2.31
CA LEU A 34 -1.98 3.34 -0.90
C LEU A 34 -2.45 1.90 -0.73
N PHE A 35 -3.60 1.54 -1.32
CA PHE A 35 -4.16 0.20 -1.23
C PHE A 35 -3.19 -0.85 -1.78
N VAL A 36 -2.66 -0.65 -2.99
CA VAL A 36 -1.71 -1.59 -3.61
C VAL A 36 -0.42 -1.71 -2.81
N SER A 37 0.09 -0.60 -2.27
CA SER A 37 1.35 -0.59 -1.50
C SER A 37 1.24 -1.28 -0.14
N TRP A 38 0.05 -1.27 0.50
CA TRP A 38 -0.21 -1.93 1.78
C TRP A 38 -0.96 -3.25 1.67
N PHE A 39 -1.39 -3.65 0.47
CA PHE A 39 -2.20 -4.84 0.27
C PHE A 39 -1.54 -6.12 0.81
N ALA A 40 -0.21 -6.25 0.65
CA ALA A 40 0.54 -7.40 1.15
C ALA A 40 0.45 -7.54 2.68
N TRP A 41 0.38 -6.44 3.43
CA TRP A 41 0.24 -6.47 4.89
C TRP A 41 -1.16 -6.93 5.30
N ILE A 42 -2.20 -6.48 4.58
CA ILE A 42 -3.58 -6.95 4.78
C ILE A 42 -3.67 -8.46 4.51
N LEU A 43 -3.09 -8.93 3.40
CA LEU A 43 -3.02 -10.36 3.09
C LEU A 43 -2.24 -11.14 4.15
N TYR A 44 -1.14 -10.61 4.67
CA TYR A 44 -0.41 -11.24 5.76
C TYR A 44 -1.28 -11.43 7.00
N LEU A 45 -2.05 -10.41 7.41
CA LEU A 45 -2.98 -10.52 8.55
C LEU A 45 -4.09 -11.55 8.31
N LEU A 46 -4.56 -11.71 7.07
CA LEU A 46 -5.57 -12.69 6.70
C LEU A 46 -4.99 -14.12 6.61
N VAL A 47 -3.79 -14.29 6.06
CA VAL A 47 -3.19 -15.58 5.74
C VAL A 47 -2.40 -16.17 6.91
N ALA A 48 -1.68 -15.35 7.68
CA ALA A 48 -0.92 -15.79 8.85
C ALA A 48 -1.74 -16.66 9.83
N PRO A 49 -2.97 -16.30 10.25
CA PRO A 49 -3.76 -17.12 11.17
C PRO A 49 -4.27 -18.42 10.56
N ILE A 50 -4.28 -18.57 9.23
CA ILE A 50 -4.75 -19.79 8.54
C ILE A 50 -3.72 -20.92 8.70
N GLY A 51 -2.43 -20.59 8.61
CA GLY A 51 -1.35 -21.58 8.76
C GLY A 51 -1.24 -22.18 10.16
N GLU A 52 -1.63 -21.42 11.20
CA GLU A 52 -1.55 -21.87 12.59
C GLU A 52 -2.61 -22.95 12.91
N LYS A 53 -3.79 -22.89 12.27
CA LYS A 53 -4.84 -23.89 12.43
C LYS A 53 -4.48 -25.24 11.81
N LEU A 54 -3.73 -25.25 10.70
CA LEU A 54 -3.37 -26.50 10.00
C LEU A 54 -2.28 -27.32 10.72
N LYS A 55 -1.44 -26.66 11.55
CA LYS A 55 -0.36 -27.33 12.31
C LYS A 55 -0.85 -27.97 13.62
N LYS A 56 -2.10 -27.72 14.00
CA LYS A 56 -2.74 -28.22 15.24
C LYS A 56 -3.72 -29.39 15.00
N ILE A 57 -3.85 -29.89 13.77
CA ILE A 57 -4.71 -31.02 13.38
C ILE A 57 -3.82 -32.23 13.06
#